data_AF-A0A963R2D7-F1
#
_entry.id   AF-A0A963R2D7-F1
#
_cell.length_a   1.000
_cell.length_b   1.000
_cell.length_c   1.000
_cell.angle_alpha   90.00
_cell.angle_beta   90.00
_cell.angle_gamma   90.00
#
_symmetry.space_group_name_H-M   'P 1'
#
loop_
_entity.id
_entity.type
_entity.pdbx_description
1 polymer ?
#
loop_
_entity_poly.entity_id
_entity_poly.type
_entity_poly.pdbx_seq_one_letter_code
_entity_poly.pdbx_strand_id
1 'polypeptide(L)'
;MRKLILVLPLLVAAPAMAEEIGGCRFDRDSLTFAGTPVEQAQCLLRKVKLLGEKEAQPLPPIIRTLLENGGAPSAAQKEAAMAAFPEPYQAYARHYADWPASQTAEGVPVAYFVIHDTSEPFLGDQPFPKPLDSDWKVNAFQSYMDKSFGDAPVAHIFLNRVGQIWAGHDFSEPWRATKLESRVVGAPARGRFVHIETVQPRRFLPGYSDRGHTYGPTPGFSDPQYRMLAALYVYASARAGHWLIPAQHSTVDEGIPDAHDDPQNFELEKFAAELEKLVNPPQTRR
;
A
#
# COMPACT_ATOMS: atom_id res chain seq x y z
N MET A 1 63.39 -1.52 40.10
CA MET A 1 61.96 -1.91 39.99
C MET A 1 61.30 -1.08 38.90
N ARG A 2 61.15 -1.62 37.67
CA ARG A 2 60.43 -0.96 36.58
C ARG A 2 59.02 -1.56 36.52
N LYS A 3 58.00 -0.78 36.87
CA LYS A 3 56.60 -1.16 36.73
C LYS A 3 56.23 -1.09 35.24
N LEU A 4 55.94 -2.24 34.65
CA LEU A 4 55.36 -2.34 33.32
C LEU A 4 53.88 -1.95 33.43
N ILE A 5 53.49 -0.82 32.84
CA ILE A 5 52.08 -0.41 32.71
C ILE A 5 51.54 -1.12 31.48
N LEU A 6 50.63 -2.07 31.71
CA LEU A 6 49.90 -2.76 30.65
C LEU A 6 48.76 -1.83 30.20
N VAL A 7 48.91 -1.21 29.03
CA VAL A 7 47.84 -0.43 28.39
C VAL A 7 46.98 -1.42 27.61
N LEU A 8 45.78 -1.70 28.11
CA LEU A 8 44.78 -2.52 27.43
C LEU A 8 44.07 -1.65 26.38
N PRO A 9 44.07 -2.00 25.08
CA PRO A 9 43.35 -1.23 24.08
C PRO A 9 41.85 -1.48 24.25
N LEU A 10 41.08 -0.42 24.53
CA LEU A 10 39.62 -0.45 24.41
C LEU A 10 39.29 -0.58 22.92
N LEU A 11 38.86 -1.76 22.50
CA LEU A 11 38.19 -1.97 21.21
C LEU A 11 36.83 -1.27 21.28
N VAL A 12 36.74 -0.09 20.68
CA VAL A 12 35.46 0.58 20.44
C VAL A 12 34.75 -0.23 19.35
N ALA A 13 33.77 -1.05 19.73
CA ALA A 13 32.88 -1.70 18.78
C ALA A 13 32.09 -0.61 18.05
N ALA A 14 32.33 -0.45 16.75
CA ALA A 14 31.44 0.34 15.92
C ALA A 14 30.05 -0.33 15.96
N PRO A 15 28.95 0.42 16.18
CA PRO A 15 27.63 -0.15 16.07
C PRO A 15 27.48 -0.73 14.67
N ALA A 16 27.04 -1.99 14.59
CA ALA A 16 26.67 -2.58 13.31
C ALA A 16 25.60 -1.67 12.71
N MET A 17 25.86 -1.14 11.51
CA MET A 17 24.83 -0.47 10.73
C MET A 17 23.71 -1.49 10.52
N ALA A 18 22.50 -1.16 10.93
CA ALA A 18 21.34 -2.01 10.70
C ALA A 18 21.20 -2.28 9.19
N GLU A 19 20.81 -3.50 8.84
CA GLU A 19 20.74 -3.95 7.45
C GLU A 19 19.56 -3.24 6.74
N GLU A 20 19.88 -2.27 5.89
CA GLU A 20 18.90 -1.59 5.04
C GLU A 20 18.53 -2.46 3.82
N ILE A 21 17.23 -2.62 3.57
CA ILE A 21 16.70 -3.41 2.47
C ILE A 21 16.10 -2.50 1.40
N GLY A 22 16.46 -2.77 0.14
CA GLY A 22 15.81 -2.18 -1.03
C GLY A 22 16.11 -0.69 -1.26
N GLY A 23 15.58 -0.14 -2.35
CA GLY A 23 15.96 1.21 -2.78
C GLY A 23 15.40 2.34 -1.92
N CYS A 24 14.35 2.09 -1.13
CA CYS A 24 13.88 3.02 -0.10
C CYS A 24 14.47 2.77 1.30
N ARG A 25 15.45 1.86 1.42
CA ARG A 25 16.23 1.60 2.63
C ARG A 25 15.35 1.28 3.84
N PHE A 26 14.65 0.15 3.77
CA PHE A 26 13.88 -0.36 4.89
C PHE A 26 14.79 -0.93 5.98
N ASP A 27 14.65 -0.44 7.19
CA ASP A 27 15.43 -0.87 8.34
C ASP A 27 14.73 -2.04 9.06
N ARG A 28 15.44 -3.17 9.18
CA ARG A 28 14.89 -4.42 9.76
C ARG A 28 14.57 -4.32 11.25
N ASP A 29 15.26 -3.47 11.98
CA ASP A 29 15.17 -3.42 13.44
C ASP A 29 14.06 -2.47 13.90
N SER A 30 13.94 -1.31 13.25
CA SER A 30 12.90 -0.31 13.50
C SER A 30 11.63 -0.51 12.67
N LEU A 31 11.65 -1.46 11.73
CA LEU A 31 10.54 -1.78 10.83
C LEU A 31 10.00 -0.54 10.08
N THR A 32 10.91 0.30 9.61
CA THR A 32 10.60 1.61 9.02
C THR A 32 11.55 1.90 7.85
N PHE A 33 11.04 2.55 6.79
CA PHE A 33 11.90 3.11 5.73
C PHE A 33 12.69 4.32 6.21
N ALA A 34 13.85 4.57 5.62
CA ALA A 34 14.70 5.68 5.97
C ALA A 34 14.06 7.05 5.69
N GLY A 35 14.28 8.00 6.60
CA GLY A 35 13.86 9.40 6.46
C GLY A 35 12.55 9.75 7.19
N THR A 36 12.15 11.01 7.06
CA THR A 36 10.86 11.54 7.53
C THR A 36 9.69 10.90 6.78
N PRO A 37 8.45 10.94 7.31
CA PRO A 37 7.27 10.42 6.60
C PRO A 37 7.11 10.94 5.16
N VAL A 38 7.49 12.20 4.92
CA VAL A 38 7.47 12.84 3.60
C VAL A 38 8.53 12.26 2.68
N GLU A 39 9.76 12.07 3.17
CA GLU A 39 10.85 11.46 2.40
C GLU A 39 10.54 9.99 2.09
N GLN A 40 9.94 9.26 3.03
CA GLN A 40 9.47 7.90 2.83
C GLN A 40 8.39 7.87 1.74
N ALA A 41 7.33 8.68 1.83
CA ALA A 41 6.29 8.76 0.81
C ALA A 41 6.85 9.18 -0.56
N GLN A 42 7.79 10.13 -0.60
CA GLN A 42 8.45 10.58 -1.83
C GLN A 42 9.23 9.45 -2.51
N CYS A 43 9.85 8.55 -1.73
CA CYS A 43 10.52 7.36 -2.27
C CYS A 43 9.53 6.26 -2.68
N LEU A 44 8.56 5.97 -1.83
CA LEU A 44 7.61 4.87 -1.97
C LEU A 44 6.52 5.15 -3.02
N LEU A 45 6.27 6.41 -3.34
CA LEU A 45 5.36 6.83 -4.39
C LEU A 45 6.08 7.22 -5.69
N ARG A 46 7.31 6.75 -5.92
CA ARG A 46 7.92 6.84 -7.27
C ARG A 46 7.00 6.21 -8.32
N LYS A 47 7.03 6.74 -9.54
CA LYS A 47 6.23 6.21 -10.64
C LYS A 47 6.74 4.83 -11.02
N VAL A 48 5.86 3.84 -10.95
CA VAL A 48 6.16 2.48 -11.40
C VAL A 48 5.89 2.41 -12.90
N LYS A 49 6.96 2.25 -13.67
CA LYS A 49 6.91 1.98 -15.11
C LYS A 49 6.79 0.47 -15.34
N LEU A 50 6.45 0.12 -16.58
CA LEU A 50 6.41 -1.25 -17.06
C LEU A 50 7.70 -2.01 -16.67
N LEU A 51 7.57 -3.27 -16.27
CA LEU A 51 8.67 -4.13 -15.78
C LEU A 51 9.32 -3.64 -14.48
N GLY A 52 8.66 -2.74 -13.75
CA GLY A 52 9.07 -2.37 -12.40
C GLY A 52 10.25 -1.41 -12.38
N GLU A 53 10.48 -0.66 -13.45
CA GLU A 53 11.36 0.51 -13.40
C GLU A 53 10.73 1.62 -12.54
N LYS A 54 11.54 2.30 -11.72
CA LYS A 54 11.07 3.38 -10.83
C LYS A 54 11.55 4.72 -11.36
N GLU A 55 10.63 5.66 -11.53
CA GLU A 55 10.93 7.03 -11.90
C GLU A 55 10.56 7.99 -10.78
N ALA A 56 11.44 8.94 -10.47
CA ALA A 56 11.12 10.01 -9.55
C ALA A 56 9.93 10.83 -10.07
N GLN A 57 8.95 11.10 -9.21
CA GLN A 57 7.83 11.99 -9.51
C GLN A 57 7.56 12.89 -8.30
N PRO A 58 7.06 14.11 -8.48
CA PRO A 58 6.78 15.00 -7.35
C PRO A 58 5.71 14.39 -6.43
N LEU A 59 5.89 14.56 -5.12
CA LEU A 59 4.85 14.23 -4.14
C LEU A 59 3.75 15.33 -4.18
N PRO A 60 2.47 14.97 -4.41
CA PRO A 60 1.38 15.93 -4.44
C PRO A 60 1.28 16.76 -3.15
N PRO A 61 0.95 18.06 -3.24
CA PRO A 61 0.92 18.96 -2.08
C PRO A 61 0.05 18.46 -0.92
N ILE A 62 -1.12 17.89 -1.22
CA ILE A 62 -2.01 17.38 -0.17
C ILE A 62 -1.37 16.25 0.62
N ILE A 63 -0.73 15.27 -0.02
CA ILE A 63 -0.06 14.15 0.65
C ILE A 63 1.10 14.67 1.49
N ARG A 64 1.90 15.59 0.92
CA ARG A 64 2.98 16.27 1.63
C ARG A 64 2.47 16.93 2.91
N THR A 65 1.46 17.79 2.81
CA THR A 65 0.93 18.54 3.95
C THR A 65 0.39 17.62 5.05
N LEU A 66 -0.29 16.52 4.70
CA LEU A 66 -0.78 15.55 5.68
C LEU A 66 0.36 14.90 6.48
N LEU A 67 1.45 14.54 5.81
CA LEU A 67 2.60 13.88 6.42
C LEU A 67 3.53 14.85 7.15
N GLU A 68 3.65 16.11 6.68
CA GLU A 68 4.42 17.17 7.34
C GLU A 68 3.76 17.63 8.64
N ASN A 69 2.44 17.85 8.62
CA ASN A 69 1.69 18.26 9.81
C ASN A 69 1.56 17.13 10.83
N GLY A 70 1.62 15.87 10.37
CA GLY A 70 1.41 14.70 11.20
C GLY A 70 0.01 14.64 11.78
N GLY A 71 -0.13 13.99 12.94
CA GLY A 71 -1.43 13.74 13.55
C GLY A 71 -2.27 12.75 12.75
N ALA A 72 -3.59 12.80 12.95
CA ALA A 72 -4.57 11.88 12.37
C ALA A 72 -5.62 12.63 11.55
N PRO A 73 -6.37 11.93 10.69
CA PRO A 73 -7.61 12.47 10.14
C PRO A 73 -8.55 12.97 11.25
N SER A 74 -9.11 14.16 11.06
CA SER A 74 -10.13 14.71 11.97
C SER A 74 -11.43 13.90 11.90
N ALA A 75 -12.31 14.07 12.90
CA ALA A 75 -13.62 13.42 12.91
C ALA A 75 -14.44 13.73 11.64
N ALA A 76 -14.37 14.97 11.12
CA ALA A 76 -15.05 15.35 9.88
C ALA A 76 -14.49 14.63 8.65
N GLN A 77 -13.17 14.44 8.59
CA GLN A 77 -12.50 13.71 7.50
C GLN A 77 -12.80 12.22 7.58
N LYS A 78 -12.80 11.63 8.79
CA LYS A 78 -13.23 10.25 9.04
C LYS A 78 -14.67 10.03 8.58
N GLU A 79 -15.59 10.91 8.94
CA GLU A 79 -16.99 10.85 8.47
C GLU A 79 -17.11 11.03 6.95
N ALA A 80 -16.36 11.96 6.34
CA ALA A 80 -16.36 12.14 4.89
C ALA A 80 -15.89 10.86 4.16
N ALA A 81 -14.85 10.20 4.67
CA ALA A 81 -14.37 8.94 4.14
C ALA A 81 -15.41 7.82 4.25
N MET A 82 -16.04 7.66 5.42
CA MET A 82 -17.11 6.67 5.60
C MET A 82 -18.33 6.99 4.73
N ALA A 83 -18.65 8.27 4.54
CA ALA A 83 -19.77 8.71 3.69
C ALA A 83 -19.50 8.51 2.19
N ALA A 84 -18.25 8.40 1.78
CA ALA A 84 -17.88 8.13 0.39
C ALA A 84 -18.12 6.66 -0.01
N PHE A 85 -18.12 5.73 0.95
CA PHE A 85 -18.41 4.33 0.67
C PHE A 85 -19.89 4.14 0.28
N PRO A 86 -20.19 3.31 -0.73
CA PRO A 86 -21.56 2.89 -0.99
C PRO A 86 -22.01 1.85 0.06
N GLU A 87 -23.32 1.70 0.24
CA GLU A 87 -23.85 0.57 0.99
C GLU A 87 -23.56 -0.76 0.29
N PRO A 88 -23.30 -1.86 1.02
CA PRO A 88 -23.34 -1.98 2.49
C PRO A 88 -22.04 -1.59 3.22
N TYR A 89 -21.00 -1.15 2.50
CA TYR A 89 -19.67 -0.89 3.06
C TYR A 89 -19.66 0.32 3.98
N GLN A 90 -20.50 1.31 3.73
CA GLN A 90 -20.70 2.45 4.61
C GLN A 90 -21.19 2.03 6.00
N ALA A 91 -22.22 1.19 6.08
CA ALA A 91 -22.71 0.67 7.36
C ALA A 91 -21.64 -0.15 8.09
N TYR A 92 -20.90 -1.00 7.36
CA TYR A 92 -19.77 -1.74 7.92
C TYR A 92 -18.71 -0.78 8.49
N ALA A 93 -18.26 0.20 7.70
CA ALA A 93 -17.22 1.13 8.09
C ALA A 93 -17.58 1.91 9.35
N ARG A 94 -18.85 2.34 9.47
CA ARG A 94 -19.38 3.01 10.67
C ARG A 94 -19.43 2.09 11.89
N HIS A 95 -19.86 0.85 11.71
CA HIS A 95 -19.97 -0.09 12.83
C HIS A 95 -18.59 -0.43 13.43
N TYR A 96 -17.56 -0.55 12.58
CA TYR A 96 -16.20 -0.90 12.97
C TYR A 96 -15.24 0.29 13.01
N ALA A 97 -15.78 1.51 13.04
CA ALA A 97 -14.99 2.74 12.91
C ALA A 97 -13.96 2.93 14.04
N ASP A 98 -14.23 2.37 15.21
CA ASP A 98 -13.41 2.51 16.42
C ASP A 98 -12.70 1.20 16.81
N TRP A 99 -12.72 0.19 15.92
CA TRP A 99 -11.88 -1.00 16.09
C TRP A 99 -10.40 -0.63 15.99
N PRO A 100 -9.52 -1.32 16.74
CA PRO A 100 -8.10 -1.05 16.71
C PRO A 100 -7.55 -1.21 15.29
N ALA A 101 -6.45 -0.51 15.00
CA ALA A 101 -5.66 -0.77 13.81
C ALA A 101 -4.63 -1.88 14.08
N SER A 102 -4.10 -2.42 12.99
CA SER A 102 -3.08 -3.45 12.99
C SER A 102 -1.80 -2.98 13.70
N GLN A 103 -1.10 -3.93 14.30
CA GLN A 103 0.20 -3.73 14.93
C GLN A 103 1.00 -5.03 14.85
N THR A 104 2.32 -4.94 14.98
CA THR A 104 3.19 -6.11 15.04
C THR A 104 3.00 -6.89 16.35
N ALA A 105 3.58 -8.09 16.42
CA ALA A 105 3.54 -8.90 17.64
C ALA A 105 4.17 -8.19 18.85
N GLU A 106 5.16 -7.33 18.60
CA GLU A 106 5.86 -6.49 19.58
C GLU A 106 5.12 -5.18 19.87
N GLY A 107 3.95 -4.95 19.27
CA GLY A 107 3.12 -3.76 19.49
C GLY A 107 3.55 -2.53 18.70
N VAL A 108 4.37 -2.69 17.64
CA VAL A 108 4.70 -1.58 16.74
C VAL A 108 3.46 -1.28 15.89
N PRO A 109 2.89 -0.07 15.92
CA PRO A 109 1.64 0.23 15.21
C PRO A 109 1.82 0.14 13.69
N VAL A 110 0.74 -0.04 12.93
CA VAL A 110 0.75 0.13 11.47
C VAL A 110 1.30 1.52 11.07
N ALA A 111 2.09 1.60 10.00
CA ALA A 111 2.55 2.87 9.44
C ALA A 111 2.30 3.04 7.95
N TYR A 112 2.09 1.96 7.20
CA TYR A 112 2.11 2.02 5.74
C TYR A 112 0.78 1.60 5.13
N PHE A 113 0.34 2.36 4.13
CA PHE A 113 -0.81 2.04 3.29
C PHE A 113 -0.30 1.65 1.90
N VAL A 114 -0.22 0.35 1.64
CA VAL A 114 0.35 -0.19 0.40
C VAL A 114 -0.74 -0.38 -0.63
N ILE A 115 -0.53 0.26 -1.77
CA ILE A 115 -1.37 0.18 -2.95
C ILE A 115 -0.80 -0.90 -3.86
N HIS A 116 -1.63 -1.90 -4.13
CA HIS A 116 -1.33 -3.00 -5.03
C HIS A 116 -2.22 -2.90 -6.26
N ASP A 117 -1.83 -3.62 -7.30
CA ASP A 117 -2.81 -4.14 -8.24
C ASP A 117 -2.81 -5.66 -8.24
N THR A 118 -3.99 -6.25 -8.43
CA THR A 118 -4.17 -7.70 -8.27
C THR A 118 -3.44 -8.52 -9.32
N SER A 119 -3.00 -7.89 -10.40
CA SER A 119 -2.53 -8.52 -11.61
C SER A 119 -3.51 -9.54 -12.24
N GLU A 120 -4.78 -9.48 -11.84
CA GLU A 120 -5.82 -10.46 -12.12
C GLU A 120 -7.16 -9.77 -12.48
N PRO A 121 -7.97 -10.35 -13.38
CA PRO A 121 -7.74 -11.63 -14.06
C PRO A 121 -6.61 -11.57 -15.09
N PHE A 122 -5.83 -12.66 -15.17
CA PHE A 122 -4.81 -12.81 -16.19
C PHE A 122 -5.40 -13.29 -17.52
N LEU A 123 -5.22 -12.49 -18.57
CA LEU A 123 -5.84 -12.69 -19.88
C LEU A 123 -4.96 -13.45 -20.88
N GLY A 124 -3.70 -13.74 -20.55
CA GLY A 124 -2.73 -14.30 -21.50
C GLY A 124 -2.56 -13.39 -22.71
N ASP A 125 -2.84 -13.90 -23.91
CA ASP A 125 -2.79 -13.12 -25.15
C ASP A 125 -4.11 -12.43 -25.50
N GLN A 126 -5.19 -12.67 -24.75
CA GLN A 126 -6.49 -12.08 -25.05
C GLN A 126 -6.46 -10.55 -24.87
N PRO A 127 -7.17 -9.78 -25.71
CA PRO A 127 -7.30 -8.34 -25.50
C PRO A 127 -8.05 -8.04 -24.21
N PHE A 128 -7.82 -6.85 -23.63
CA PHE A 128 -8.68 -6.36 -22.56
C PHE A 128 -10.13 -6.29 -23.05
N PRO A 129 -11.10 -6.78 -22.26
CA PRO A 129 -12.51 -6.69 -22.64
C PRO A 129 -12.95 -5.22 -22.74
N LYS A 130 -13.99 -4.99 -23.55
CA LYS A 130 -14.61 -3.67 -23.71
C LYS A 130 -16.13 -3.79 -23.56
N PRO A 131 -16.76 -2.99 -22.69
CA PRO A 131 -16.16 -2.05 -21.72
C PRO A 131 -15.47 -2.75 -20.54
N LEU A 132 -14.24 -2.36 -20.23
CA LEU A 132 -13.43 -2.98 -19.16
C LEU A 132 -14.02 -2.78 -17.77
N ASP A 133 -14.44 -1.54 -17.47
CA ASP A 133 -14.85 -1.15 -16.11
C ASP A 133 -16.16 -1.79 -15.69
N SER A 134 -17.00 -2.24 -16.63
CA SER A 134 -18.26 -2.94 -16.34
C SER A 134 -18.23 -4.42 -16.75
N ASP A 135 -17.07 -4.96 -17.11
CA ASP A 135 -16.93 -6.39 -17.38
C ASP A 135 -17.09 -7.19 -16.09
N TRP A 136 -18.09 -8.07 -16.05
CA TRP A 136 -18.44 -8.83 -14.84
C TRP A 136 -17.37 -9.86 -14.46
N LYS A 137 -16.60 -10.38 -15.41
CA LYS A 137 -15.52 -11.34 -15.13
C LYS A 137 -14.33 -10.63 -14.52
N VAL A 138 -13.99 -9.45 -15.05
CA VAL A 138 -12.93 -8.61 -14.50
C VAL A 138 -13.28 -8.15 -13.08
N ASN A 139 -14.53 -7.76 -12.85
CA ASN A 139 -14.96 -7.21 -11.55
C ASN A 139 -15.35 -8.25 -10.50
N ALA A 140 -15.29 -9.54 -10.82
CA ALA A 140 -15.62 -10.61 -9.89
C ALA A 140 -14.51 -10.80 -8.84
N PHE A 141 -14.89 -10.99 -7.58
CA PHE A 141 -13.95 -11.32 -6.50
C PHE A 141 -13.64 -12.81 -6.37
N GLN A 142 -14.30 -13.67 -7.16
CA GLN A 142 -14.31 -15.12 -6.98
C GLN A 142 -12.92 -15.74 -6.81
N SER A 143 -11.97 -15.34 -7.66
CA SER A 143 -10.60 -15.90 -7.64
C SER A 143 -9.83 -15.54 -6.36
N TYR A 144 -10.19 -14.44 -5.69
CA TYR A 144 -9.59 -14.05 -4.41
C TYR A 144 -10.23 -14.77 -3.21
N MET A 145 -11.36 -15.45 -3.42
CA MET A 145 -12.15 -16.12 -2.37
C MET A 145 -12.06 -17.65 -2.41
N ASP A 146 -11.85 -18.23 -3.58
CA ASP A 146 -11.96 -19.68 -3.81
C ASP A 146 -10.68 -20.47 -3.56
N LYS A 147 -9.69 -19.82 -2.94
CA LYS A 147 -8.36 -20.37 -2.64
C LYS A 147 -7.50 -20.68 -3.86
N SER A 148 -7.84 -20.13 -5.04
CA SER A 148 -7.00 -20.26 -6.25
C SER A 148 -5.61 -19.64 -6.07
N PHE A 149 -5.49 -18.57 -5.28
CA PHE A 149 -4.21 -17.87 -5.04
C PHE A 149 -3.53 -18.24 -3.71
N GLY A 150 -4.26 -18.82 -2.76
CA GLY A 150 -3.73 -19.18 -1.45
C GLY A 150 -4.82 -19.61 -0.48
N ASP A 151 -4.42 -20.18 0.66
CA ASP A 151 -5.36 -20.68 1.68
C ASP A 151 -6.17 -19.60 2.40
N ALA A 152 -5.73 -18.34 2.28
CA ALA A 152 -6.36 -17.14 2.84
C ALA A 152 -6.19 -15.95 1.86
N PRO A 153 -7.02 -14.90 1.99
CA PRO A 153 -6.87 -13.68 1.21
C PRO A 153 -5.47 -13.07 1.37
N VAL A 154 -4.91 -12.47 0.31
CA VAL A 154 -3.54 -11.93 0.35
C VAL A 154 -3.46 -10.47 0.83
N ALA A 155 -4.60 -9.83 1.09
CA ALA A 155 -4.67 -8.42 1.48
C ALA A 155 -5.87 -8.10 2.36
N HIS A 156 -5.85 -6.89 2.94
CA HIS A 156 -6.93 -6.42 3.79
C HIS A 156 -8.20 -6.14 2.97
N ILE A 157 -8.04 -5.45 1.85
CA ILE A 157 -9.15 -5.04 0.99
C ILE A 157 -8.85 -5.42 -0.46
N PHE A 158 -9.89 -5.90 -1.15
CA PHE A 158 -9.94 -6.02 -2.60
C PHE A 158 -10.93 -5.00 -3.15
N LEU A 159 -10.50 -4.19 -4.13
CA LEU A 159 -11.26 -3.07 -4.68
C LEU A 159 -11.42 -3.24 -6.19
N ASN A 160 -12.65 -3.52 -6.66
CA ASN A 160 -12.88 -3.72 -8.09
C ASN A 160 -13.06 -2.41 -8.88
N ARG A 161 -13.12 -2.51 -10.21
CA ARG A 161 -13.16 -1.36 -11.12
C ARG A 161 -14.44 -0.54 -11.03
N VAL A 162 -15.52 -1.06 -10.46
CA VAL A 162 -16.76 -0.31 -10.20
C VAL A 162 -16.80 0.33 -8.81
N GLY A 163 -15.76 0.14 -7.99
CA GLY A 163 -15.68 0.69 -6.64
C GLY A 163 -16.39 -0.16 -5.58
N GLN A 164 -16.64 -1.44 -5.85
CA GLN A 164 -17.05 -2.38 -4.81
C GLN A 164 -15.84 -2.88 -4.03
N ILE A 165 -16.09 -3.23 -2.77
CA ILE A 165 -15.08 -3.66 -1.82
C ILE A 165 -15.40 -5.08 -1.38
N TRP A 166 -14.38 -5.91 -1.31
CA TRP A 166 -14.42 -7.16 -0.55
C TRP A 166 -13.33 -7.11 0.52
N ALA A 167 -13.71 -7.36 1.77
CA ALA A 167 -12.76 -7.40 2.88
C ALA A 167 -12.16 -8.80 2.97
N GLY A 168 -10.85 -8.90 2.74
CA GLY A 168 -10.08 -10.12 2.97
C GLY A 168 -9.72 -10.27 4.44
N HIS A 169 -9.14 -9.22 5.02
CA HIS A 169 -8.78 -9.11 6.43
C HIS A 169 -9.19 -7.73 6.96
N ASP A 170 -9.75 -7.66 8.17
CA ASP A 170 -10.03 -6.37 8.79
C ASP A 170 -8.72 -5.61 9.08
N PHE A 171 -8.74 -4.27 9.06
CA PHE A 171 -7.55 -3.47 9.35
C PHE A 171 -6.99 -3.62 10.78
N SER A 172 -7.67 -4.34 11.69
CA SER A 172 -7.15 -4.74 13.00
C SER A 172 -6.27 -5.98 12.93
N GLU A 173 -6.36 -6.77 11.86
CA GLU A 173 -5.63 -8.03 11.74
C GLU A 173 -4.18 -7.76 11.32
N PRO A 174 -3.18 -8.34 12.01
CA PRO A 174 -1.81 -8.31 11.54
C PRO A 174 -1.65 -9.22 10.33
N TRP A 175 -1.62 -8.64 9.14
CA TRP A 175 -1.40 -9.34 7.88
C TRP A 175 -0.14 -8.89 7.16
N ARG A 176 0.11 -9.51 6.00
CA ARG A 176 1.27 -9.32 5.13
C ARG A 176 0.87 -9.48 3.67
N ALA A 177 1.42 -8.69 2.76
CA ALA A 177 1.18 -8.88 1.32
C ALA A 177 2.41 -8.65 0.42
N THR A 178 3.54 -8.20 0.95
CA THR A 178 4.76 -7.94 0.16
C THR A 178 5.82 -9.03 0.32
N LYS A 179 6.81 -9.08 -0.59
CA LYS A 179 7.98 -9.96 -0.41
C LYS A 179 8.89 -9.45 0.70
N LEU A 180 8.96 -8.14 0.90
CA LEU A 180 9.65 -7.54 2.06
C LEU A 180 9.15 -8.19 3.36
N GLU A 181 7.83 -8.20 3.58
CA GLU A 181 7.23 -8.79 4.77
C GLU A 181 7.33 -10.32 4.80
N SER A 182 7.14 -11.00 3.67
CA SER A 182 6.97 -12.45 3.66
C SER A 182 8.24 -13.27 3.46
N ARG A 183 9.25 -12.72 2.79
CA ARG A 183 10.47 -13.44 2.38
C ARG A 183 11.73 -12.87 3.03
N VAL A 184 11.74 -11.57 3.33
CA VAL A 184 12.96 -10.90 3.82
C VAL A 184 12.91 -10.66 5.32
N VAL A 185 11.89 -9.96 5.82
CA VAL A 185 11.77 -9.59 7.24
C VAL A 185 11.03 -10.67 8.03
N GLY A 186 9.91 -11.17 7.50
CA GLY A 186 9.12 -12.25 8.09
C GLY A 186 8.13 -11.78 9.15
N ALA A 187 7.86 -12.67 10.12
CA ALA A 187 6.87 -12.45 11.18
C ALA A 187 6.96 -11.09 11.91
N PRO A 188 8.16 -10.52 12.20
CA PRO A 188 8.25 -9.23 12.88
C PRO A 188 7.59 -8.05 12.13
N ALA A 189 7.55 -8.08 10.79
CA ALA A 189 6.95 -7.01 10.00
C ALA A 189 5.41 -7.11 9.88
N ARG A 190 4.83 -8.25 10.22
CA ARG A 190 3.40 -8.52 10.01
C ARG A 190 2.55 -7.55 10.85
N GLY A 191 1.63 -6.82 10.22
CA GLY A 191 0.82 -5.78 10.85
C GLY A 191 1.42 -4.37 10.83
N ARG A 192 2.63 -4.19 10.28
CA ARG A 192 3.22 -2.86 10.05
C ARG A 192 2.62 -2.16 8.83
N PHE A 193 1.97 -2.92 7.94
CA PHE A 193 1.41 -2.49 6.67
C PHE A 193 -0.08 -2.87 6.58
N VAL A 194 -0.88 -2.01 5.96
CA VAL A 194 -2.20 -2.39 5.41
C VAL A 194 -2.15 -2.37 3.89
N HIS A 195 -2.92 -3.27 3.27
CA HIS A 195 -2.77 -3.61 1.85
C HIS A 195 -4.11 -3.54 1.14
N ILE A 196 -4.14 -2.77 0.05
CA ILE A 196 -5.31 -2.64 -0.81
C ILE A 196 -4.99 -3.19 -2.19
N GLU A 197 -5.60 -4.33 -2.51
CA GLU A 197 -5.55 -5.01 -3.80
C GLU A 197 -6.57 -4.40 -4.75
N THR A 198 -6.10 -3.56 -5.67
CA THR A 198 -6.97 -2.87 -6.63
C THR A 198 -7.05 -3.69 -7.92
N VAL A 199 -8.26 -4.15 -8.28
CA VAL A 199 -8.44 -5.08 -9.39
C VAL A 199 -7.96 -4.47 -10.71
N GLN A 200 -6.98 -5.13 -11.31
CA GLN A 200 -6.40 -4.72 -12.58
C GLN A 200 -5.99 -5.97 -13.37
N PRO A 201 -6.65 -6.27 -14.51
CA PRO A 201 -6.25 -7.41 -15.31
C PRO A 201 -4.87 -7.19 -15.92
N ARG A 202 -4.16 -8.28 -16.15
CA ARG A 202 -2.88 -8.28 -16.87
C ARG A 202 -2.95 -9.19 -18.07
N ARG A 203 -2.13 -8.88 -19.06
CA ARG A 203 -1.93 -9.72 -20.26
C ARG A 203 -0.45 -9.69 -20.66
N PHE A 204 -0.01 -10.62 -21.49
CA PHE A 204 1.37 -10.63 -21.96
C PHE A 204 1.69 -9.38 -22.78
N LEU A 205 2.91 -8.88 -22.65
CA LEU A 205 3.45 -7.91 -23.60
C LEU A 205 3.51 -8.52 -25.01
N PRO A 206 3.31 -7.73 -26.07
CA PRO A 206 3.43 -8.24 -27.44
C PRO A 206 4.77 -8.95 -27.67
N GLY A 207 4.71 -10.21 -28.10
CA GLY A 207 5.91 -11.04 -28.35
C GLY A 207 6.42 -11.82 -27.14
N TYR A 208 5.79 -11.70 -25.98
CA TYR A 208 6.14 -12.45 -24.77
C TYR A 208 5.07 -13.50 -24.44
N SER A 209 5.45 -14.49 -23.64
CA SER A 209 4.57 -15.58 -23.17
C SER A 209 4.84 -16.00 -21.73
N ASP A 210 5.57 -15.16 -20.98
CA ASP A 210 5.95 -15.40 -19.60
C ASP A 210 5.40 -14.32 -18.65
N ARG A 211 5.22 -14.70 -17.38
CA ARG A 211 4.60 -13.84 -16.35
C ARG A 211 5.48 -12.67 -15.93
N GLY A 212 6.76 -12.66 -16.29
CA GLY A 212 7.66 -11.52 -16.05
C GLY A 212 7.41 -10.37 -17.01
N HIS A 213 6.75 -10.62 -18.14
CA HIS A 213 6.51 -9.63 -19.19
C HIS A 213 5.03 -9.43 -19.44
N THR A 214 4.38 -8.70 -18.52
CA THR A 214 2.95 -8.42 -18.58
C THR A 214 2.66 -6.93 -18.50
N TYR A 215 1.50 -6.53 -19.00
CA TYR A 215 1.03 -5.17 -18.87
C TYR A 215 -0.46 -5.10 -18.51
N GLY A 216 -0.82 -4.04 -17.80
CA GLY A 216 -2.18 -3.66 -17.44
C GLY A 216 -2.80 -2.67 -18.43
N PRO A 217 -4.10 -2.35 -18.25
CA PRO A 217 -4.83 -1.44 -19.11
C PRO A 217 -4.28 0.00 -19.05
N THR A 218 -4.53 0.77 -20.10
CA THR A 218 -4.28 2.22 -20.12
C THR A 218 -5.57 2.95 -20.54
N PRO A 219 -6.14 3.84 -19.70
CA PRO A 219 -5.71 4.15 -18.33
C PRO A 219 -5.79 2.93 -17.40
N GLY A 220 -5.04 2.97 -16.30
CA GLY A 220 -4.94 1.87 -15.33
C GLY A 220 -6.20 1.70 -14.50
N PHE A 221 -6.17 2.27 -13.29
CA PHE A 221 -7.33 2.27 -12.40
C PHE A 221 -8.45 3.18 -12.92
N SER A 222 -9.69 2.80 -12.64
CA SER A 222 -10.89 3.57 -12.96
C SER A 222 -11.12 4.70 -11.94
N ASP A 223 -11.98 5.66 -12.27
CA ASP A 223 -12.33 6.75 -11.35
C ASP A 223 -12.99 6.23 -10.04
N PRO A 224 -13.92 5.25 -10.06
CA PRO A 224 -14.42 4.63 -8.84
C PRO A 224 -13.33 4.02 -7.96
N GLN A 225 -12.27 3.45 -8.56
CA GLN A 225 -11.14 2.89 -7.81
C GLN A 225 -10.37 4.00 -7.09
N TYR A 226 -9.99 5.09 -7.76
CA TYR A 226 -9.31 6.20 -7.08
C TYR A 226 -10.13 6.80 -5.94
N ARG A 227 -11.44 6.98 -6.15
CA ARG A 227 -12.35 7.51 -5.13
C ARG A 227 -12.39 6.61 -3.89
N MET A 228 -12.53 5.30 -4.09
CA MET A 228 -12.59 4.35 -2.98
C MET A 228 -11.23 4.16 -2.31
N LEU A 229 -10.13 4.19 -3.07
CA LEU A 229 -8.78 4.10 -2.54
C LEU A 229 -8.46 5.28 -1.62
N ALA A 230 -8.85 6.49 -2.02
CA ALA A 230 -8.73 7.70 -1.19
C ALA A 230 -9.57 7.59 0.11
N ALA A 231 -10.81 7.11 0.01
CA ALA A 231 -11.66 6.89 1.18
C ALA A 231 -11.09 5.83 2.13
N LEU A 232 -10.56 4.72 1.60
CA LEU A 232 -9.88 3.68 2.37
C LEU A 232 -8.62 4.21 3.06
N TYR A 233 -7.83 5.06 2.40
CA TYR A 233 -6.64 5.67 2.99
C TYR A 233 -6.99 6.55 4.19
N VAL A 234 -7.99 7.43 4.06
CA VAL A 234 -8.42 8.30 5.16
C VAL A 234 -9.04 7.47 6.28
N TYR A 235 -9.87 6.48 5.96
CA TYR A 235 -10.50 5.59 6.95
C TYR A 235 -9.48 4.75 7.73
N ALA A 236 -8.52 4.13 7.04
CA ALA A 236 -7.46 3.34 7.68
C ALA A 236 -6.54 4.21 8.53
N SER A 237 -6.17 5.41 8.05
CA SER A 237 -5.40 6.39 8.84
C SER A 237 -6.15 6.86 10.08
N ALA A 238 -7.48 7.05 9.98
CA ALA A 238 -8.30 7.44 11.12
C ALA A 238 -8.35 6.34 12.18
N ARG A 239 -8.43 5.06 11.76
CA ARG A 239 -8.35 3.91 12.66
C ARG A 239 -6.95 3.75 13.28
N ALA A 240 -5.89 4.06 12.53
CA ALA A 240 -4.51 4.01 13.01
C ALA A 240 -4.21 5.10 14.05
N GLY A 241 -4.96 6.21 14.04
CA GLY A 241 -4.69 7.36 14.90
C GLY A 241 -3.56 8.25 14.37
N HIS A 242 -3.11 8.03 13.14
CA HIS A 242 -2.17 8.88 12.41
C HIS A 242 -2.31 8.70 10.90
N TRP A 243 -1.84 9.68 10.12
CA TRP A 243 -1.70 9.53 8.67
C TRP A 243 -0.72 8.41 8.33
N LEU A 244 -1.22 7.37 7.66
CA LEU A 244 -0.36 6.31 7.12
C LEU A 244 0.48 6.86 5.98
N ILE A 245 1.67 6.29 5.78
CA ILE A 245 2.55 6.63 4.66
C ILE A 245 2.09 5.81 3.46
N PRO A 246 1.54 6.45 2.40
CA PRO A 246 1.13 5.74 1.20
C PRO A 246 2.35 5.22 0.45
N ALA A 247 2.24 3.99 -0.07
CA ALA A 247 3.31 3.31 -0.78
C ALA A 247 2.75 2.51 -1.97
N GLN A 248 3.55 2.32 -3.01
CA GLN A 248 3.27 1.38 -4.09
C GLN A 248 4.00 0.05 -3.83
N HIS A 249 3.36 -1.09 -4.05
CA HIS A 249 3.98 -2.40 -3.76
C HIS A 249 5.36 -2.57 -4.42
N SER A 250 5.50 -2.22 -5.71
CA SER A 250 6.76 -2.36 -6.43
C SER A 250 7.93 -1.57 -5.83
N THR A 251 7.67 -0.46 -5.14
CA THR A 251 8.72 0.33 -4.46
C THR A 251 9.05 -0.23 -3.08
N VAL A 252 8.07 -0.83 -2.39
CA VAL A 252 8.29 -1.57 -1.13
C VAL A 252 9.20 -2.78 -1.36
N ASP A 253 8.99 -3.49 -2.47
CA ASP A 253 9.75 -4.69 -2.83
C ASP A 253 11.01 -4.42 -3.68
N GLU A 254 11.39 -3.16 -3.87
CA GLU A 254 12.51 -2.81 -4.75
C GLU A 254 13.81 -3.48 -4.30
N GLY A 255 14.53 -4.11 -5.23
CA GLY A 255 15.78 -4.81 -4.95
C GLY A 255 15.61 -6.23 -4.39
N ILE A 256 14.38 -6.67 -4.14
CA ILE A 256 14.09 -8.06 -3.75
C ILE A 256 13.95 -8.91 -5.03
N PRO A 257 14.58 -10.11 -5.11
CA PRO A 257 14.42 -11.00 -6.24
C PRO A 257 12.96 -11.32 -6.56
N ASP A 258 12.65 -11.38 -7.86
CA ASP A 258 11.31 -11.62 -8.40
C ASP A 258 10.24 -10.59 -7.97
N ALA A 259 10.63 -9.38 -7.58
CA ALA A 259 9.71 -8.29 -7.25
C ALA A 259 8.72 -7.99 -8.39
N HIS A 260 7.48 -7.64 -8.02
CA HIS A 260 6.43 -7.32 -8.98
C HIS A 260 6.48 -5.83 -9.38
N ASP A 261 5.78 -5.51 -10.47
CA ASP A 261 5.69 -4.15 -11.01
C ASP A 261 4.32 -3.49 -10.76
N ASP A 262 3.60 -3.93 -9.74
CA ASP A 262 2.32 -3.37 -9.35
C ASP A 262 2.45 -2.20 -8.35
N PRO A 263 1.54 -1.22 -8.38
CA PRO A 263 0.46 -1.08 -9.34
C PRO A 263 0.97 -0.47 -10.67
N GLN A 264 0.63 -1.10 -11.80
CA GLN A 264 0.89 -0.53 -13.12
C GLN A 264 -0.12 0.59 -13.44
N ASN A 265 0.35 1.63 -14.14
CA ASN A 265 -0.47 2.75 -14.62
C ASN A 265 -1.27 3.46 -13.50
N PHE A 266 -0.72 3.46 -12.27
CA PHE A 266 -1.24 4.26 -11.17
C PHE A 266 -0.94 5.75 -11.40
N GLU A 267 -1.96 6.58 -11.27
CA GLU A 267 -1.93 8.02 -11.48
C GLU A 267 -1.99 8.72 -10.12
N LEU A 268 -0.82 9.08 -9.58
CA LEU A 268 -0.69 9.67 -8.26
C LEU A 268 -1.51 10.97 -8.09
N GLU A 269 -1.61 11.77 -9.14
CA GLU A 269 -2.42 13.00 -9.14
C GLU A 269 -3.92 12.73 -9.02
N LYS A 270 -4.44 11.64 -9.61
CA LYS A 270 -5.86 11.28 -9.45
C LYS A 270 -6.17 10.85 -8.02
N PHE A 271 -5.28 10.04 -7.44
CA PHE A 271 -5.39 9.67 -6.03
C PHE A 271 -5.36 10.90 -5.12
N ALA A 272 -4.42 11.82 -5.34
CA ALA A 272 -4.33 13.06 -4.58
C ALA A 272 -5.57 13.95 -4.74
N ALA A 273 -6.13 14.07 -5.95
CA ALA A 273 -7.35 14.83 -6.19
C ALA A 273 -8.56 14.26 -5.45
N GLU A 274 -8.71 12.93 -5.37
CA GLU A 274 -9.76 12.30 -4.56
C GLU A 274 -9.52 12.47 -3.05
N LEU A 275 -8.26 12.42 -2.60
CA LEU A 275 -7.92 12.73 -1.21
C LEU A 275 -8.31 14.16 -0.83
N GLU A 276 -8.00 15.15 -1.68
CA GLU A 276 -8.29 16.55 -1.39
C GLU A 276 -9.78 16.80 -1.10
N LYS A 277 -10.68 16.12 -1.81
CA LYS A 277 -12.14 16.19 -1.59
C LYS A 277 -12.55 15.70 -0.20
N LEU A 278 -11.84 14.71 0.35
CA LEU A 278 -12.13 14.11 1.66
C LEU A 278 -11.48 14.89 2.80
N VAL A 279 -10.30 15.45 2.56
CA VAL A 279 -9.50 16.16 3.57
C VAL A 279 -10.01 17.59 3.76
N ASN A 280 -10.54 18.20 2.69
CA ASN A 280 -11.16 19.52 2.69
C ASN A 280 -12.67 19.42 2.37
N PRO A 281 -13.47 18.73 3.20
CA PRO A 281 -14.88 18.52 2.90
C PRO A 281 -15.61 19.88 2.87
N PRO A 282 -16.53 20.12 1.92
CA PRO A 282 -17.33 21.33 1.92
C PRO A 282 -18.01 21.51 3.27
N GLN A 283 -17.85 22.68 3.90
CA GLN A 283 -18.64 22.99 5.08
C GLN A 283 -20.10 23.01 4.67
N THR A 284 -20.89 22.02 5.12
CA THR A 284 -22.34 22.11 5.04
C THR A 284 -22.76 23.36 5.78
N ARG A 285 -23.21 24.38 5.03
CA ARG A 285 -23.90 25.54 5.62
C ARG A 285 -25.11 24.99 6.36
N ARG A 286 -25.04 25.03 7.69
CA ARG A 286 -26.20 24.78 8.56
C ARG A 286 -27.12 25.99 8.53
#